data_AF-A0A955JLT0-F1
#
_entry.id   AF-A0A955JLT0-F1
#
_cell.length_a   1.000
_cell.length_b   1.000
_cell.length_c   1.000
_cell.angle_alpha   90.00
_cell.angle_beta   90.00
_cell.angle_gamma   90.00
#
_symmetry.space_group_name_H-M   'P 1'
#
loop_
_entity.id
_entity.type
_entity.pdbx_description
1 polymer ?
#
loop_
_entity_poly.entity_id
_entity_poly.type
_entity_poly.pdbx_seq_one_letter_code
_entity_poly.pdbx_strand_id
1 'polypeptide(L)' 'MGPLLTSFLFAIGVATWTYNQSQKRNGGIAQQSAIAGAVVGIVALIVFYTIFSTIISHLPA' A
#
# COMPACT_ATOMS: atom_id res chain seq x y z
N MET A 1 16.69 4.27 -5.93
CA MET A 1 15.51 4.88 -5.27
C MET A 1 15.46 4.35 -3.85
N GLY A 2 15.30 5.21 -2.84
CA GLY A 2 15.30 4.76 -1.44
C GLY A 2 14.12 3.82 -1.12
N PRO A 3 14.27 2.88 -0.17
CA PRO A 3 13.24 1.88 0.17
C PRO A 3 11.91 2.53 0.59
N LEU A 4 11.96 3.73 1.19
CA LEU A 4 10.79 4.50 1.57
C LEU A 4 9.97 4.97 0.35
N LEU A 5 10.61 5.51 -0.69
CA LEU A 5 9.88 5.94 -1.88
C LEU A 5 9.29 4.73 -2.65
N THR A 6 10.04 3.64 -2.76
CA THR A 6 9.58 2.43 -3.44
C THR A 6 8.38 1.82 -2.72
N SER A 7 8.48 1.63 -1.40
CA SER A 7 7.35 1.12 -0.59
C SER A 7 6.12 2.02 -0.65
N PHE A 8 6.31 3.34 -0.67
CA PHE A 8 5.22 4.31 -0.79
C PHE A 8 4.46 4.20 -2.11
N LEU A 9 5.16 4.06 -3.24
CA LEU A 9 4.52 3.86 -4.54
C LEU A 9 3.72 2.55 -4.60
N PHE A 10 4.26 1.46 -4.03
CA PHE A 10 3.54 0.19 -3.91
C PHE A 10 2.30 0.32 -3.03
N ALA A 11 2.42 1.00 -1.90
CA ALA A 11 1.31 1.24 -0.97
C ALA A 11 0.17 2.01 -1.64
N ILE A 12 0.46 3.03 -2.45
CA ILE A 12 -0.55 3.79 -3.20
C ILE A 12 -1.28 2.89 -4.21
N GLY A 13 -0.54 2.04 -4.93
CA GLY A 13 -1.12 1.08 -5.86
C GLY A 13 -2.11 0.13 -5.18
N VAL A 14 -1.70 -0.44 -4.04
CA VAL A 14 -2.54 -1.35 -3.25
C VAL A 14 -3.75 -0.63 -2.65
N ALA A 15 -3.56 0.59 -2.13
CA ALA A 15 -4.65 1.41 -1.60
C ALA A 15 -5.71 1.71 -2.66
N THR A 16 -5.27 2.09 -3.86
CA THR A 16 -6.15 2.41 -5.00
C THR A 16 -6.90 1.17 -5.49
N TRP A 17 -6.21 0.03 -5.60
CA TRP A 17 -6.86 -1.22 -5.96
C TRP A 17 -7.92 -1.61 -4.92
N THR A 18 -7.59 -1.52 -3.63
CA THR A 18 -8.53 -1.83 -2.54
C THR A 18 -9.72 -0.89 -2.53
N TYR A 19 -9.51 0.40 -2.76
CA TYR A 19 -10.57 1.38 -2.93
C TYR A 19 -11.53 0.98 -4.06
N ASN A 20 -10.99 0.63 -5.23
CA ASN A 20 -11.80 0.21 -6.38
C ASN A 20 -12.57 -1.09 -6.13
N GLN A 21 -11.98 -2.06 -5.41
CA GLN A 21 -12.68 -3.28 -5.03
C GLN A 21 -13.77 -3.02 -4.00
N SER A 22 -13.51 -2.17 -3.02
CA SER A 22 -14.49 -1.76 -2.02
C SER A 22 -15.65 -0.98 -2.66
N GLN A 23 -15.36 -0.09 -3.61
CA GLN A 23 -16.37 0.62 -4.41
C GLN A 23 -17.30 -0.33 -5.15
N LYS A 24 -16.74 -1.37 -5.79
CA LYS A 24 -17.51 -2.40 -6.50
C LYS A 24 -18.41 -3.22 -5.56
N ARG A 25 -17.96 -3.49 -4.34
CA ARG A 25 -18.73 -4.29 -3.35
C ARG A 25 -19.78 -3.48 -2.60
N ASN A 26 -19.51 -2.22 -2.31
CA ASN A 26 -20.37 -1.37 -1.49
C ASN A 26 -21.31 -0.49 -2.34
N GLY A 27 -21.49 -0.79 -3.63
CA GLY A 27 -22.40 -0.05 -4.50
C GLY A 27 -22.04 1.44 -4.68
N GLY A 28 -20.75 1.79 -4.60
CA GLY A 28 -20.28 3.17 -4.77
C GLY A 28 -20.25 4.03 -3.51
N ILE A 29 -20.43 3.46 -2.31
CA ILE A 29 -20.24 4.21 -1.05
C ILE A 29 -18.76 4.62 -0.91
N ALA A 30 -18.49 5.89 -1.21
CA ALA A 30 -17.13 6.44 -1.28
C ALA A 30 -16.44 6.52 0.08
N GLN A 31 -17.16 6.90 1.14
CA GLN A 31 -16.58 7.07 2.47
C GLN A 31 -16.01 5.76 3.04
N GLN A 32 -16.78 4.67 2.98
CA GLN A 32 -16.35 3.36 3.46
C GLN A 32 -15.19 2.81 2.63
N SER A 33 -15.22 3.05 1.32
CA SER A 33 -14.17 2.60 0.41
C SER A 33 -12.86 3.37 0.58
N ALA A 34 -12.95 4.67 0.89
CA ALA A 34 -11.80 5.50 1.24
C ALA A 34 -11.14 5.02 2.54
N ILE A 35 -11.93 4.69 3.57
CA ILE A 35 -11.41 4.13 4.82
C ILE A 35 -10.72 2.79 4.57
N ALA A 36 -11.34 1.89 3.81
CA ALA A 36 -10.75 0.60 3.47
C ALA A 36 -9.42 0.77 2.69
N GLY A 37 -9.38 1.65 1.70
CA GLY A 37 -8.18 1.96 0.94
C GLY A 37 -7.08 2.57 1.80
N ALA A 38 -7.40 3.50 2.70
CA ALA A 38 -6.44 4.15 3.59
C ALA A 38 -5.82 3.16 4.59
N VAL A 39 -6.63 2.34 5.24
CA VAL A 39 -6.15 1.33 6.20
C VAL A 39 -5.24 0.32 5.51
N VAL A 40 -5.67 -0.23 4.38
CA VAL A 40 -4.87 -1.21 3.64
C VAL A 40 -3.61 -0.58 3.05
N GLY A 41 -3.67 0.69 2.62
CA GLY A 41 -2.51 1.45 2.16
C GLY A 41 -1.43 1.61 3.23
N ILE A 42 -1.81 1.96 4.46
CA ILE A 42 -0.88 2.08 5.59
C ILE A 42 -0.23 0.73 5.90
N VAL A 43 -1.02 -0.34 5.94
CA VAL A 43 -0.50 -1.70 6.17
C VAL A 43 0.47 -2.10 5.06
N ALA A 44 0.10 -1.87 3.80
CA ALA A 44 0.97 -2.17 2.66
C ALA A 44 2.29 -1.39 2.73
N LEU A 45 2.26 -0.11 3.11
CA LEU A 45 3.46 0.70 3.29
C LEU A 45 4.42 0.06 4.30
N ILE A 46 3.92 -0.31 5.47
CA ILE A 46 4.74 -0.92 6.54
C ILE A 46 5.35 -2.25 6.06
N VAL A 47 4.54 -3.10 5.41
CA VAL A 47 4.98 -4.40 4.89
C VAL A 47 6.07 -4.21 3.83
N PHE A 48 5.81 -3.41 2.80
CA PHE A 48 6.78 -3.18 1.73
C PHE A 48 8.03 -2.45 2.21
N TYR A 49 7.90 -1.50 3.12
CA TYR A 49 9.05 -0.82 3.72
C TYR A 49 9.96 -1.81 4.45
N THR A 50 9.36 -2.69 5.27
CA THR A 50 10.08 -3.73 5.99
C THR A 50 10.78 -4.68 5.02
N ILE A 51 10.09 -5.13 3.97
CA ILE A 51 10.65 -6.02 2.94
C ILE A 51 11.82 -5.34 2.22
N PHE A 52 11.64 -4.13 1.68
CA PHE A 52 12.69 -3.45 0.93
C PHE A 52 13.88 -3.06 1.82
N SER A 53 13.64 -2.65 3.07
CA SER A 53 14.71 -2.39 4.03
C SER A 53 15.51 -3.66 4.35
N THR A 54 14.82 -4.79 4.54
CA THR A 54 15.46 -6.09 4.81
C THR A 54 16.28 -6.55 3.60
N ILE A 55 15.73 -6.47 2.40
CA ILE A 55 16.42 -6.84 1.16
C ILE A 55 17.68 -6.00 0.96
N ILE A 56 17.57 -4.67 1.11
CA ILE A 56 18.72 -3.77 0.93
C ILE A 56 19.79 -4.03 1.99
N SER A 57 19.41 -4.35 3.23
CA SER A 57 20.38 -4.68 4.28
C SER A 57 21.15 -6.00 4.06
N HIS A 58 20.66 -6.90 3.19
CA HIS A 58 21.29 -8.19 2.88
C HIS A 58 21.97 -8.22 1.50
N LEU A 59 21.91 -7.13 0.73
CA LEU A 59 22.64 -7.02 -0.53
C LEU A 59 24.10 -6.64 -0.24
N PRO A 60 25.10 -7.44 -0.64
CA PRO A 60 26.49 -7.04 -0.56
C PRO A 60 26.72 -5.82 -1.46
N ALA A 61 27.44 -4.82 -0.92
CA ALA A 61 27.78 -3.58 -1.61
C ALA A 61 28.69 -3.80 -2.83
#